data_AF-A0A328PZN8-F1
#
_entry.id   AF-A0A328PZN8-F1
#
_cell.length_a   1.000
_cell.length_b   1.000
_cell.length_c   1.000
_cell.angle_alpha   90.00
_cell.angle_beta   90.00
_cell.angle_gamma   90.00
#
_symmetry.space_group_name_H-M   'P 1'
#
loop_
_entity.id
_entity.type
_entity.pdbx_description
1 polymer ?
#
loop_
_entity_poly.entity_id
_entity_poly.type
_entity_poly.pdbx_seq_one_letter_code
_entity_poly.pdbx_strand_id
1 'polypeptide(L)'
;DEVFEMCLKYLLETKDDIEIEEMEKIAKEESVERGELIMSIAEKLREEGIEKGKEEGKLEERKELVLEILNQRFGEEFDKELEEKIKKASEEEINKIKKNILKITIDELKEILK
;
A
#
# COMPACT_ATOMS: atom_id res chain seq x y z
N ASP A 1 17.81 -21.50 -0.74
CA ASP A 1 18.27 -21.45 0.65
C ASP A 1 17.45 -20.37 1.36
N GLU A 2 16.55 -20.77 2.28
CA GLU A 2 15.62 -19.85 2.97
C GLU A 2 16.38 -18.81 3.83
N VAL A 3 17.52 -19.19 4.39
CA VAL A 3 18.35 -18.28 5.21
C VAL A 3 18.98 -17.21 4.33
N PHE A 4 19.45 -17.59 3.14
CA PHE A 4 20.02 -16.65 2.17
C PHE A 4 18.97 -15.64 1.69
N GLU A 5 17.76 -16.09 1.35
CA GLU A 5 16.67 -15.19 0.95
C GLU A 5 16.29 -14.21 2.08
N MET A 6 16.21 -14.70 3.32
CA MET A 6 15.92 -13.84 4.48
C MET A 6 16.99 -12.77 4.69
N CYS A 7 18.28 -13.14 4.57
CA CYS A 7 19.38 -12.18 4.68
C CYS A 7 19.34 -11.13 3.56
N LEU A 8 19.02 -11.54 2.33
CA LEU A 8 18.88 -10.61 1.21
C LEU A 8 17.74 -9.62 1.42
N LYS A 9 16.55 -10.10 1.82
CA LYS A 9 15.40 -9.24 2.13
C LYS A 9 15.74 -8.22 3.22
N TYR A 10 16.36 -8.66 4.32
CA TYR A 10 16.79 -7.76 5.39
C TYR A 10 17.76 -6.69 4.91
N LEU A 11 18.75 -7.06 4.08
CA LEU A 11 19.70 -6.09 3.52
C LEU A 11 18.99 -5.05 2.65
N LEU A 12 18.11 -5.49 1.75
CA LEU A 12 17.36 -4.60 0.86
C LEU A 12 16.34 -3.73 1.60
N GLU A 13 15.79 -4.18 2.72
CA GLU A 13 14.90 -3.38 3.58
C GLU A 13 15.64 -2.32 4.42
N THR A 14 16.92 -2.55 4.72
CA THR A 14 17.71 -1.67 5.60
C THR A 14 18.59 -0.69 4.85
N LYS A 15 18.77 -0.89 3.54
CA LYS A 15 19.68 -0.12 2.70
C LYS A 15 19.01 0.25 1.39
N ASP A 16 18.81 1.55 1.19
CA ASP A 16 18.20 2.10 -0.03
C ASP A 16 19.20 2.23 -1.19
N ASP A 17 20.50 2.04 -0.93
CA ASP A 17 21.62 2.28 -1.85
C ASP A 17 22.21 0.99 -2.44
N ILE A 18 21.42 -0.09 -2.49
CA ILE A 18 21.85 -1.38 -3.04
C ILE A 18 21.24 -1.61 -4.42
N GLU A 19 22.09 -1.71 -5.44
CA GLU A 19 21.69 -2.19 -6.76
C GLU A 19 21.69 -3.72 -6.79
N ILE A 20 20.53 -4.31 -7.09
CA ILE A 20 20.34 -5.77 -7.14
C ILE A 20 21.26 -6.40 -8.20
N GLU A 21 21.47 -5.70 -9.32
CA GLU A 21 22.34 -6.12 -10.41
C GLU A 21 23.81 -6.26 -9.97
N GLU A 22 24.28 -5.39 -9.06
CA GLU A 22 25.62 -5.49 -8.49
C GLU A 22 25.73 -6.70 -7.54
N MET A 23 24.68 -6.96 -6.75
CA MET A 23 24.62 -8.14 -5.89
C MET A 23 24.61 -9.45 -6.69
N GLU A 24 23.84 -9.52 -7.78
CA GLU A 24 23.81 -10.69 -8.69
C GLU A 24 25.20 -10.98 -9.21
N LYS A 25 25.90 -9.96 -9.70
CA LYS A 25 27.22 -10.11 -10.29
C LYS A 25 28.22 -10.66 -9.28
N ILE A 26 28.29 -10.08 -8.08
CA ILE A 26 29.19 -10.53 -7.01
C ILE A 26 28.86 -11.97 -6.59
N ALA A 27 27.58 -12.29 -6.40
CA ALA A 27 27.18 -13.64 -5.99
C ALA A 27 27.46 -14.68 -7.07
N LYS A 28 27.36 -14.31 -8.34
CA LYS A 28 27.60 -15.17 -9.51
C LYS A 28 29.07 -15.50 -9.72
N GLU A 29 29.97 -14.56 -9.39
CA GLU A 29 31.42 -14.79 -9.39
C GLU A 29 31.78 -15.92 -8.42
N GLU A 30 31.09 -16.01 -7.28
CA GLU A 30 31.27 -17.08 -6.30
C GLU A 30 30.45 -18.34 -6.64
N SER A 31 29.23 -18.18 -7.15
CA SER A 31 28.30 -19.27 -7.45
C SER A 31 27.20 -18.82 -8.41
N VAL A 32 27.18 -19.43 -9.59
CA VAL A 32 26.13 -19.17 -10.61
C VAL A 32 24.73 -19.35 -10.04
N GLU A 33 24.51 -20.40 -9.24
CA GLU A 33 23.24 -20.68 -8.56
C GLU A 33 22.82 -19.54 -7.62
N ARG A 34 23.76 -18.92 -6.90
CA ARG A 34 23.45 -17.78 -6.03
C ARG A 34 23.08 -16.53 -6.80
N GLY A 35 23.74 -16.26 -7.93
CA GLY A 35 23.36 -15.17 -8.82
C GLY A 35 21.94 -15.34 -9.38
N GLU A 36 21.61 -16.54 -9.87
CA GLU A 36 20.26 -16.86 -10.35
C GLU A 36 19.20 -16.77 -9.24
N LEU A 37 19.54 -17.17 -8.01
CA LEU A 37 18.67 -17.05 -6.85
C LEU A 37 18.39 -15.58 -6.49
N ILE A 38 19.37 -14.69 -6.56
CA ILE A 38 19.18 -13.24 -6.35
C ILE A 38 18.20 -12.67 -7.38
N MET A 39 18.37 -12.98 -8.67
CA MET A 39 17.45 -12.52 -9.71
C MET A 39 16.03 -13.02 -9.48
N SER A 40 15.89 -14.29 -9.08
CA SER A 40 14.58 -14.88 -8.77
C SER A 40 13.90 -14.18 -7.59
N ILE A 41 14.66 -13.80 -6.56
CA ILE A 41 14.15 -13.03 -5.42
C ILE A 41 13.76 -11.62 -5.85
N ALA A 42 14.55 -10.98 -6.71
CA ALA A 42 14.27 -9.65 -7.24
C ALA A 42 12.99 -9.60 -8.08
N GLU A 43 12.74 -10.61 -8.91
CA GLU A 43 11.49 -10.76 -9.67
C GLU A 43 10.30 -10.83 -8.71
N LYS A 44 10.36 -11.68 -7.68
CA LYS A 44 9.30 -11.82 -6.66
C LYS A 44 9.04 -10.50 -5.94
N LEU A 45 10.09 -9.81 -5.48
CA LEU A 45 9.95 -8.54 -4.78
C LEU A 45 9.32 -7.45 -5.68
N ARG A 46 9.66 -7.46 -6.98
CA ARG A 46 9.05 -6.55 -7.96
C ARG A 46 7.57 -6.85 -8.16
N GLU A 47 7.20 -8.12 -8.28
CA GLU A 47 5.80 -8.54 -8.38
C GLU A 47 5.00 -8.17 -7.12
N GLU A 48 5.53 -8.47 -5.93
CA GLU A 48 4.94 -8.09 -4.64
C GLU A 48 4.78 -6.56 -4.52
N GLY A 49 5.79 -5.79 -4.94
CA GLY A 49 5.73 -4.33 -4.94
C GLY A 49 4.65 -3.78 -5.89
N ILE A 50 4.52 -4.36 -7.09
CA ILE A 50 3.46 -3.99 -8.04
C ILE A 50 2.08 -4.33 -7.49
N GLU A 51 1.92 -5.49 -6.84
CA GLU A 51 0.65 -5.89 -6.24
C GLU A 51 0.26 -4.98 -5.08
N LYS A 52 1.17 -4.73 -4.13
CA LYS A 52 0.95 -3.77 -3.04
C LYS A 52 0.62 -2.37 -3.56
N GLY A 53 1.36 -1.86 -4.55
CA GLY A 53 1.09 -0.56 -5.15
C GLY A 53 -0.29 -0.48 -5.81
N LYS A 54 -0.77 -1.57 -6.44
CA LYS A 54 -2.14 -1.64 -6.98
C LYS A 54 -3.19 -1.64 -5.88
N GLU A 55 -2.96 -2.32 -4.76
CA GLU A 55 -3.88 -2.35 -3.62
C GLU A 55 -3.97 -0.98 -2.94
N GLU A 56 -2.82 -0.36 -2.65
CA GLU A 56 -2.74 1.00 -2.11
C GLU A 56 -3.40 2.01 -3.04
N GLY A 57 -3.12 1.96 -4.34
CA GLY A 57 -3.75 2.83 -5.33
C GLY A 57 -5.27 2.70 -5.39
N LYS A 58 -5.80 1.48 -5.31
CA LYS A 58 -7.26 1.24 -5.26
C LYS A 58 -7.89 1.78 -3.97
N LEU A 59 -7.17 1.73 -2.85
CA LEU A 59 -7.67 2.29 -1.60
C LEU A 59 -7.69 3.82 -1.65
N GLU A 60 -6.62 4.45 -2.14
CA GLU A 60 -6.55 5.91 -2.29
C GLU A 60 -7.62 6.43 -3.28
N GLU A 61 -7.79 5.80 -4.45
CA GLU A 61 -8.87 6.15 -5.40
C GLU A 61 -10.25 6.03 -4.73
N ARG A 62 -10.47 4.99 -3.91
CA ARG A 62 -11.72 4.80 -3.18
C ARG A 62 -11.93 5.90 -2.12
N LYS A 63 -10.87 6.33 -1.44
CA LYS A 63 -10.93 7.46 -0.48
C LYS A 63 -11.29 8.75 -1.20
N GLU A 64 -10.63 9.07 -2.32
CA GLU A 64 -10.92 10.25 -3.13
C GLU A 64 -12.38 10.28 -3.59
N LEU A 65 -12.89 9.17 -4.13
CA LEU A 65 -14.29 9.08 -4.54
C LEU A 65 -15.26 9.25 -3.36
N VAL A 66 -14.94 8.67 -2.20
CA VAL A 66 -15.74 8.84 -0.98
C VAL A 66 -15.76 10.31 -0.56
N LEU A 67 -14.62 11.00 -0.57
CA LEU A 67 -14.52 12.43 -0.25
C LEU A 67 -15.40 13.27 -1.17
N GLU A 68 -15.29 13.06 -2.49
CA GLU A 68 -16.08 13.81 -3.48
C GLU A 68 -17.58 13.64 -3.28
N ILE A 69 -18.05 12.40 -3.10
CA ILE A 69 -19.47 12.11 -2.91
C ILE A 69 -19.98 12.70 -1.60
N LEU A 70 -19.24 12.55 -0.50
CA LEU A 70 -19.67 13.07 0.81
C LEU A 70 -19.70 14.61 0.83
N ASN A 71 -18.70 15.26 0.21
CA ASN A 71 -18.70 16.71 0.04
C ASN A 71 -19.92 17.19 -0.77
N GLN A 72 -20.29 16.49 -1.85
CA GLN A 72 -21.51 16.79 -2.61
C GLN A 72 -22.80 16.57 -1.80
N ARG A 73 -22.84 15.56 -0.92
CA ARG A 73 -24.04 15.22 -0.14
C ARG A 73 -24.27 16.16 1.04
N PHE A 74 -23.21 16.54 1.74
CA PHE A 74 -23.30 17.24 3.02
C PHE A 74 -22.87 18.71 2.94
N GLY A 75 -22.19 19.13 1.86
CA GLY A 75 -21.80 20.52 1.64
C GLY A 75 -21.03 21.09 2.83
N GLU A 76 -21.50 22.22 3.35
CA GLU A 76 -20.85 22.95 4.47
C GLU A 76 -20.74 22.14 5.76
N GLU A 77 -21.58 21.12 5.96
CA GLU A 77 -21.49 20.26 7.15
C GLU A 77 -20.30 19.28 7.07
N PHE A 78 -19.78 19.01 5.86
CA PHE A 78 -18.59 18.18 5.64
C PHE A 78 -17.33 19.04 5.68
N ASP A 79 -16.78 19.16 6.88
CA ASP A 79 -15.61 20.00 7.14
C ASP A 79 -14.27 19.29 6.86
N LYS A 80 -13.19 20.07 6.97
CA LYS A 80 -11.81 19.60 6.79
C LYS A 80 -11.40 18.53 7.81
N GLU A 81 -12.03 18.47 8.99
CA GLU A 81 -11.72 17.45 9.98
C GLU A 81 -12.18 16.08 9.48
N LEU A 82 -13.40 16.01 8.93
CA LEU A 82 -13.93 14.80 8.32
C LEU A 82 -13.14 14.36 7.08
N GLU A 83 -12.70 15.31 6.24
CA GLU A 83 -11.83 15.01 5.10
C GLU A 83 -10.51 14.33 5.56
N GLU A 84 -9.84 14.90 6.56
CA GLU A 84 -8.58 14.36 7.07
C GLU A 84 -8.75 13.00 7.74
N LYS A 85 -9.89 12.78 8.43
CA LYS A 85 -10.22 11.47 8.98
C LYS A 85 -10.41 10.41 7.90
N ILE A 86 -11.08 10.73 6.80
CA ILE A 86 -11.26 9.80 5.67
C ILE A 86 -9.93 9.47 5.00
N LYS A 87 -9.04 10.44 4.81
CA LYS A 87 -7.69 10.18 4.26
C LYS A 87 -6.89 9.18 5.10
N LYS A 88 -7.08 9.20 6.43
CA LYS A 88 -6.39 8.33 7.39
C LYS A 88 -7.16 7.04 7.71
N ALA A 89 -8.41 6.94 7.28
CA ALA A 89 -9.27 5.81 7.58
C ALA A 89 -8.73 4.52 6.95
N SER A 90 -8.90 3.43 7.68
CA SER A 90 -8.63 2.07 7.24
C SER A 90 -9.52 1.66 6.07
N GLU A 91 -9.10 0.65 5.31
CA GLU A 91 -9.93 0.10 4.23
C GLU A 91 -11.29 -0.38 4.75
N GLU A 92 -11.37 -0.92 5.96
CA GLU A 92 -12.63 -1.37 6.56
C GLU A 92 -13.62 -0.22 6.79
N GLU A 93 -13.15 0.90 7.33
CA GLU A 93 -13.95 2.11 7.55
C GLU A 93 -14.44 2.68 6.22
N ILE A 94 -13.54 2.83 5.24
CA ILE A 94 -13.88 3.27 3.89
C ILE A 94 -14.92 2.36 3.25
N ASN A 95 -14.79 1.04 3.42
CA ASN A 95 -15.77 0.08 2.90
C ASN A 95 -17.13 0.17 3.59
N LYS A 96 -17.18 0.43 4.90
CA LYS A 96 -18.43 0.67 5.64
C LYS A 96 -19.13 1.93 5.12
N ILE A 97 -18.38 3.02 4.93
CA ILE A 97 -18.88 4.27 4.36
C ILE A 97 -19.39 4.02 2.94
N LYS A 98 -18.58 3.41 2.07
CA LYS A 98 -18.95 3.12 0.67
C LYS A 98 -20.26 2.35 0.54
N LYS A 99 -20.47 1.31 1.36
CA LYS A 99 -21.70 0.50 1.34
C LYS A 99 -22.96 1.30 1.63
N ASN A 100 -22.85 2.36 2.44
CA ASN A 100 -23.99 3.18 2.87
C ASN A 100 -23.90 4.62 2.34
N ILE A 101 -23.03 4.91 1.37
CA ILE A 101 -22.61 6.28 1.05
C ILE A 101 -23.74 7.21 0.61
N LEU A 102 -24.83 6.65 0.08
CA LEU A 102 -26.02 7.41 -0.35
C LEU A 102 -27.08 7.60 0.74
N LYS A 103 -26.99 6.85 1.85
CA LYS A 103 -27.99 6.82 2.92
C LYS A 103 -27.44 7.25 4.28
N ILE A 104 -26.13 7.16 4.46
CA ILE A 104 -25.45 7.54 5.69
C ILE A 104 -25.75 9.01 6.04
N THR A 105 -25.99 9.25 7.33
CA THR A 105 -26.12 10.59 7.92
C THR A 105 -24.75 11.10 8.40
N ILE A 106 -24.65 12.40 8.65
CA ILE A 106 -23.35 12.96 9.07
C ILE A 106 -22.93 12.49 10.47
N ASP A 107 -23.89 12.22 11.36
CA ASP A 107 -23.60 11.68 12.69
C ASP A 107 -23.11 10.23 12.60
N GLU A 108 -23.74 9.39 11.77
CA GLU A 108 -23.25 8.02 11.52
C GLU A 108 -21.85 8.02 10.89
N LEU A 109 -21.55 8.97 9.99
CA LEU A 109 -20.22 9.14 9.43
C LEU A 109 -19.19 9.46 10.53
N LYS A 110 -19.52 10.37 11.44
CA LYS A 110 -18.66 10.72 12.59
C LYS A 110 -18.42 9.52 13.48
N GLU A 111 -19.42 8.68 13.73
CA GLU A 111 -19.28 7.45 14.52
C GLU A 111 -18.35 6.42 13.86
N ILE A 112 -18.37 6.30 12.52
CA ILE A 112 -17.46 5.40 11.79
C ILE A 112 -16.01 5.90 11.87
N LEU A 113 -15.81 7.22 11.86
CA LEU A 113 -14.50 7.88 11.82
C LEU A 113 -13.97 8.29 13.21
N LYS A 114 -14.46 7.65 14.28
CA LYS A 114 -14.07 7.96 15.66
C LYS A 114 -12.67 7.48 16.03
#